data_AF-A0A0P9CQ51-F1
#
_entry.id   AF-A0A0P9CQ51-F1
#
_cell.length_a   1.000
_cell.length_b   1.000
_cell.length_c   1.000
_cell.angle_alpha   90.00
_cell.angle_beta   90.00
_cell.angle_gamma   90.00
#
_symmetry.space_group_name_H-M   'P 1'
#
loop_
_entity.id
_entity.type
_entity.pdbx_description
1 polymer ?
#
loop_
_entity_poly.entity_id
_entity_poly.type
_entity_poly.pdbx_seq_one_letter_code
_entity_poly.pdbx_strand_id
1 'polypeptide(L)'
;MLAHLGRQISADAPAEAFEAAVAAGGAREPSLRRVREILAQVPDGHPKAQALRRLGEICYTHRMRASAMRMLSEALDLETPGPSRQWRDEREETLAAFARAAMALTMPSTALGIATRIGHAERRGMVETEVVRWLLARGERTRAEEVAYAIGHAAMHEWAMAEVAVGHARAGDSERGETVLSTLKTETAIAWARTELACDAARHGAAHAIGHLAPISNASLLDRALALVAPALAAGGHHEAALEAIGTAEDRAIRTRALIDLALLR
;
A
#
# COMPACT_ATOMS: atom_id res chain seq x y z
N MET A 1 47.72 0.20 -7.80
CA MET A 1 47.13 1.56 -7.89
C MET A 1 46.76 1.81 -9.35
N LEU A 2 45.62 1.28 -9.80
CA LEU A 2 45.16 1.38 -11.20
C LEU A 2 44.10 2.48 -11.30
N ALA A 3 44.36 3.43 -12.18
CA ALA A 3 43.65 4.69 -12.32
C ALA A 3 42.18 4.50 -12.71
N HIS A 4 41.30 5.06 -11.89
CA HIS A 4 39.89 5.26 -12.22
C HIS A 4 39.80 6.46 -13.17
N LEU A 5 40.11 6.27 -14.45
CA LEU A 5 39.85 7.26 -15.50
C LEU A 5 38.34 7.26 -15.77
N GLY A 6 37.58 7.88 -14.87
CA GLY A 6 36.19 8.23 -15.12
C GLY A 6 36.14 9.14 -16.35
N ARG A 7 35.49 8.68 -17.43
CA ARG A 7 35.18 9.52 -18.59
C ARG A 7 34.36 10.72 -18.09
N GLN A 8 35.01 11.86 -17.92
CA GLN A 8 34.33 13.13 -17.68
C GLN A 8 33.68 13.57 -19.00
N ILE A 9 32.39 13.27 -19.16
CA ILE A 9 31.60 13.79 -20.26
C ILE A 9 31.22 15.24 -19.91
N SER A 10 31.44 16.17 -20.83
CA SER A 10 30.96 17.56 -20.69
C SER A 10 29.44 17.57 -20.50
N ALA A 11 28.93 18.42 -19.62
CA ALA A 11 27.50 18.51 -19.33
C ALA A 11 26.64 18.78 -20.58
N ASP A 12 27.19 19.51 -21.55
CA ASP A 12 26.45 19.89 -22.76
C ASP A 12 26.54 18.84 -23.88
N ALA A 13 27.56 17.96 -23.88
CA ALA A 13 27.84 17.04 -24.99
C ALA A 13 26.69 16.06 -25.32
N PRO A 14 25.96 15.47 -24.35
CA PRO A 14 24.81 14.60 -24.65
C PRO A 14 23.64 15.37 -25.27
N ALA A 15 23.46 16.61 -24.84
CA ALA A 15 22.46 17.54 -25.32
C ALA A 15 22.75 17.94 -26.78
N GLU A 16 23.98 18.36 -27.06
CA GLU A 16 24.48 18.68 -28.41
C GLU A 16 24.41 17.47 -29.36
N ALA A 17 24.81 16.29 -28.89
CA ALA A 17 24.73 15.06 -29.69
C ALA A 17 23.28 14.71 -30.08
N PHE A 18 22.33 14.95 -29.18
CA PHE A 18 20.91 14.76 -29.46
C PHE A 18 20.41 15.78 -30.51
N GLU A 19 20.70 17.07 -30.33
CA GLU A 19 20.30 18.11 -31.28
C GLU A 19 20.91 17.89 -32.66
N ALA A 20 22.21 17.54 -32.74
CA ALA A 20 22.89 17.23 -33.98
C ALA A 20 22.24 16.03 -34.70
N ALA A 21 21.87 14.99 -33.96
CA ALA A 21 21.20 13.82 -34.54
C ALA A 21 19.80 14.14 -35.07
N VAL A 22 19.05 15.04 -34.40
CA VAL A 22 17.74 15.51 -34.87
C VAL A 22 17.89 16.45 -36.08
N ALA A 23 18.89 17.34 -36.07
CA ALA A 23 19.20 18.25 -37.18
C ALA A 23 19.63 17.50 -38.45
N ALA A 24 20.33 16.38 -38.30
CA ALA A 24 20.71 15.48 -39.40
C ALA A 24 19.51 14.64 -39.95
N GLY A 25 18.28 14.90 -39.50
CA GLY A 25 17.08 14.20 -39.94
C GLY A 25 16.78 12.90 -39.19
N GLY A 26 17.49 12.62 -38.10
CA GLY A 26 17.24 11.44 -37.26
C GLY A 26 15.93 11.56 -36.48
N ALA A 27 15.23 10.42 -36.31
CA ALA A 27 14.04 10.35 -35.48
C ALA A 27 14.36 10.65 -34.01
N ARG A 28 13.51 11.43 -33.35
CA ARG A 28 13.76 11.96 -31.99
C ARG A 28 13.90 10.85 -30.94
N GLU A 29 12.96 9.91 -30.87
CA GLU A 29 12.98 8.83 -29.88
C GLU A 29 14.19 7.89 -30.02
N PRO A 30 14.56 7.40 -31.23
CA PRO A 30 15.77 6.61 -31.42
C PRO A 30 17.07 7.36 -31.14
N SER A 31 17.13 8.66 -31.46
CA SER A 31 18.29 9.50 -31.13
C SER A 31 18.43 9.71 -29.63
N LEU A 32 17.31 9.99 -28.93
CA LEU A 32 17.30 10.11 -27.48
C LEU A 32 17.71 8.80 -26.79
N ARG A 33 17.23 7.65 -27.28
CA ARG A 33 17.58 6.34 -26.72
C ARG A 33 19.09 6.09 -26.76
N ARG A 34 19.74 6.37 -27.89
CA ARG A 34 21.20 6.22 -28.04
C ARG A 34 21.97 7.13 -27.08
N VAL A 35 21.56 8.39 -26.95
CA VAL A 35 22.18 9.32 -25.99
C VAL A 35 21.98 8.85 -24.54
N ARG A 36 20.80 8.31 -24.22
CA ARG A 36 20.50 7.73 -22.90
C ARG A 36 21.35 6.51 -22.58
N GLU A 37 21.62 5.63 -23.54
CA GLU A 37 22.50 4.48 -23.37
C GLU A 37 23.94 4.90 -23.03
N ILE A 38 24.43 5.97 -23.65
CA ILE A 38 25.74 6.55 -23.34
C ILE A 38 25.75 7.16 -21.92
N LEU A 39 24.72 7.93 -21.57
CA LEU A 39 24.57 8.51 -20.24
C LEU A 39 24.45 7.47 -19.12
N ALA A 40 23.87 6.30 -19.40
CA ALA A 40 23.77 5.20 -18.44
C ALA A 40 25.15 4.66 -18.02
N GLN A 41 26.19 4.84 -18.86
CA GLN A 41 27.57 4.43 -18.54
C GLN A 41 28.34 5.47 -17.73
N VAL A 42 27.78 6.67 -17.52
CA VAL A 42 28.41 7.71 -16.72
C VAL A 42 28.13 7.42 -15.23
N PRO A 43 29.15 7.51 -14.35
CA PRO A 43 28.95 7.40 -12.91
C PRO A 43 27.95 8.43 -12.38
N ASP A 44 27.15 8.02 -11.41
CA ASP A 44 26.23 8.92 -10.73
C ASP A 44 26.98 10.01 -9.97
N GLY A 45 26.53 11.25 -10.15
CA GLY A 45 27.16 12.42 -9.56
C GLY A 45 26.77 13.71 -10.27
N HIS A 46 27.31 14.82 -9.79
CA HIS A 46 27.00 16.16 -10.30
C HIS A 46 27.17 16.32 -11.83
N PRO A 47 28.21 15.75 -12.49
CA PRO A 47 28.35 15.88 -13.93
C PRO A 47 27.23 15.19 -14.72
N LYS A 48 26.79 14.00 -14.28
CA LYS A 48 25.68 13.27 -14.91
C LYS A 48 24.36 14.00 -14.69
N ALA A 49 24.17 14.60 -13.51
CA ALA A 49 23.00 15.39 -13.20
C ALA A 49 22.86 16.62 -14.11
N GLN A 50 23.95 17.38 -14.30
CA GLN A 50 23.96 18.52 -15.22
C GLN A 50 23.66 18.09 -16.66
N ALA A 51 24.25 16.97 -17.11
CA ALA A 51 23.98 16.43 -18.43
C ALA A 51 22.52 15.99 -18.65
N LEU A 52 21.92 15.33 -17.65
CA LEU A 52 20.51 14.97 -17.67
C LEU A 52 19.59 16.19 -17.66
N ARG A 53 19.95 17.24 -16.90
CA ARG A 53 19.21 18.50 -16.91
C ARG A 53 19.21 19.14 -18.29
N ARG A 54 20.40 19.32 -18.88
CA ARG A 54 20.54 19.93 -20.21
C ARG A 54 19.80 19.16 -21.29
N LEU A 55 19.95 17.83 -21.32
CA LEU A 55 19.22 16.99 -22.25
C LEU A 55 17.69 17.06 -22.01
N GLY A 56 17.26 17.16 -20.75
CA GLY A 56 15.87 17.34 -20.35
C GLY A 56 15.27 18.66 -20.86
N GLU A 57 15.98 19.77 -20.70
CA GLU A 57 15.61 21.10 -21.22
C GLU A 57 15.43 21.06 -22.75
N ILE A 58 16.36 20.45 -23.47
CA ILE A 58 16.29 20.31 -24.94
C ILE A 58 15.11 19.43 -25.35
N CYS A 59 14.91 18.29 -24.68
CA CYS A 59 13.75 17.44 -24.95
C CYS A 59 12.41 18.17 -24.73
N TYR A 60 12.36 19.09 -23.76
CA TYR A 60 11.20 19.93 -23.55
C TYR A 60 10.93 20.84 -24.76
N THR A 61 11.97 21.49 -25.30
CA THR A 61 11.91 22.30 -26.53
C THR A 61 11.42 21.50 -27.73
N HIS A 62 11.82 20.22 -27.85
CA HIS A 62 11.36 19.30 -28.91
C HIS A 62 9.97 18.67 -28.65
N ARG A 63 9.22 19.17 -27.66
CA ARG A 63 7.88 18.71 -27.25
C ARG A 63 7.83 17.28 -26.67
N MET A 64 8.97 16.74 -26.24
CA MET A 64 9.08 15.40 -25.63
C MET A 64 8.87 15.46 -24.11
N ARG A 65 7.70 15.94 -23.67
CA ARG A 65 7.43 16.30 -22.26
C ARG A 65 7.69 15.18 -21.26
N ALA A 66 7.20 13.96 -21.53
CA ALA A 66 7.37 12.83 -20.62
C ALA A 66 8.85 12.46 -20.42
N SER A 67 9.65 12.49 -21.49
CA SER A 67 11.09 12.24 -21.42
C SER A 67 11.84 13.37 -20.72
N ALA A 68 11.47 14.62 -20.99
CA ALA A 68 12.03 15.79 -20.32
C ALA A 68 11.81 15.72 -18.80
N MET A 69 10.57 15.52 -18.35
CA MET A 69 10.24 15.45 -16.92
C MET A 69 10.99 14.32 -16.21
N ARG A 70 11.12 13.15 -16.85
CA ARG A 70 11.88 12.02 -16.29
C ARG A 70 13.35 12.38 -16.07
N MET A 71 14.00 13.00 -17.05
CA MET A 71 15.42 13.35 -16.95
C MET A 71 15.67 14.50 -15.97
N LEU A 72 14.77 15.47 -15.92
CA LEU A 72 14.84 16.57 -14.95
C LEU A 72 14.66 16.05 -13.52
N SER A 73 13.75 15.09 -13.30
CA SER A 73 13.60 14.41 -12.01
C SER A 73 14.87 13.64 -11.63
N GLU A 74 15.44 12.88 -12.57
CA GLU A 74 16.68 12.12 -12.33
C GLU A 74 17.88 13.04 -12.03
N ALA A 75 17.97 14.18 -12.72
CA ALA A 75 18.97 15.20 -12.43
C ALA A 75 18.81 15.79 -11.02
N LEU A 76 17.58 16.08 -10.61
CA LEU A 76 17.28 16.58 -9.27
C LEU A 76 17.64 15.55 -8.18
N ASP A 77 17.34 14.27 -8.43
CA ASP A 77 17.68 13.17 -7.52
C ASP A 77 19.21 13.04 -7.33
N LEU A 78 20.00 13.25 -8.40
CA LEU A 78 21.47 13.21 -8.34
C LEU A 78 22.11 14.44 -7.69
N GLU A 79 21.43 15.58 -7.68
CA GLU A 79 21.93 16.81 -7.04
C GLU A 79 21.53 16.95 -5.59
N THR A 80 20.46 16.26 -5.18
CA THR A 80 20.03 16.27 -3.79
C THR A 80 21.14 15.67 -2.93
N PRO A 81 21.73 16.43 -1.97
CA PRO A 81 22.78 15.90 -1.13
C PRO A 81 22.29 14.70 -0.32
N GLY A 82 23.00 13.58 -0.40
CA GLY A 82 22.69 12.37 0.35
C GLY A 82 22.49 11.16 -0.54
N PRO A 83 21.96 10.06 0.02
CA PRO A 83 21.73 8.83 -0.73
C PRO A 83 20.65 9.00 -1.79
N SER A 84 20.79 8.32 -2.92
CA SER A 84 19.83 8.35 -4.02
C SER A 84 18.42 7.94 -3.54
N ARG A 85 17.38 8.36 -4.29
CA ARG A 85 16.00 7.92 -4.01
C ARG A 85 15.90 6.39 -3.96
N GLN A 86 16.51 5.71 -4.92
CA GLN A 86 16.54 4.24 -4.96
C GLN A 86 17.13 3.65 -3.68
N TRP A 87 18.29 4.16 -3.23
CA TRP A 87 18.90 3.69 -1.98
C TRP A 87 17.99 3.93 -0.78
N ARG A 88 17.30 5.08 -0.72
CA ARG A 88 16.35 5.38 0.36
C ARG A 88 15.20 4.38 0.35
N ASP A 89 14.64 4.09 -0.81
CA ASP A 89 13.55 3.12 -0.95
C ASP A 89 14.00 1.71 -0.56
N GLU A 90 15.16 1.25 -1.03
CA GLU A 90 15.76 -0.06 -0.67
C GLU A 90 16.07 -0.15 0.83
N ARG A 91 16.61 0.92 1.43
CA ARG A 91 16.86 0.99 2.87
C ARG A 91 15.57 0.85 3.66
N GLU A 92 14.52 1.56 3.27
CA GLU A 92 13.24 1.54 3.97
C GLU A 92 12.55 0.16 3.83
N GLU A 93 12.67 -0.49 2.67
CA GLU A 93 12.22 -1.87 2.47
C GLU A 93 13.01 -2.86 3.34
N THR A 94 14.33 -2.68 3.43
CA THR A 94 15.20 -3.49 4.30
C THR A 94 14.81 -3.34 5.77
N LEU A 95 14.51 -2.12 6.23
CA LEU A 95 14.04 -1.88 7.59
C LEU A 95 12.70 -2.57 7.85
N ALA A 96 11.76 -2.51 6.91
CA ALA A 96 10.50 -3.24 7.03
C ALA A 96 10.73 -4.76 7.11
N ALA A 97 11.64 -5.31 6.29
CA ALA A 97 12.01 -6.73 6.34
C ALA A 97 12.64 -7.13 7.69
N PHE A 98 13.52 -6.29 8.25
CA PHE A 98 14.08 -6.53 9.59
C PHE A 98 13.04 -6.46 10.69
N ALA A 99 12.07 -5.54 10.61
CA ALA A 99 10.98 -5.49 11.57
C ALA A 99 10.13 -6.77 11.52
N ARG A 100 9.83 -7.30 10.31
CA ARG A 100 9.17 -8.60 10.14
C ARG A 100 9.96 -9.76 10.72
N ALA A 101 11.28 -9.79 10.48
CA ALA A 101 12.15 -10.79 11.08
C ALA A 101 12.13 -10.73 12.61
N ALA A 102 12.17 -9.52 13.19
CA ALA A 102 12.05 -9.34 14.64
C ALA A 102 10.71 -9.86 15.19
N MET A 103 9.58 -9.65 14.50
CA MET A 103 8.29 -10.22 14.89
C MET A 103 8.28 -11.75 14.82
N ALA A 104 8.89 -12.33 13.78
CA ALA A 104 9.02 -13.78 13.64
C ALA A 104 9.86 -14.40 14.78
N LEU A 105 10.82 -13.64 15.32
CA LEU A 105 11.60 -13.99 16.51
C LEU A 105 10.92 -13.60 17.84
N THR A 106 9.64 -13.23 17.82
CA THR A 106 8.85 -12.84 19.00
C THR A 106 9.39 -11.60 19.74
N MET A 107 9.97 -10.65 19.00
CA MET A 107 10.54 -9.41 19.52
C MET A 107 9.75 -8.16 19.03
N PRO A 108 8.47 -7.99 19.41
CA PRO A 108 7.61 -6.90 18.89
C PRO A 108 8.15 -5.51 19.24
N SER A 109 8.75 -5.33 20.42
CA SER A 109 9.37 -4.06 20.81
C SER A 109 10.56 -3.70 19.93
N THR A 110 11.31 -4.70 19.45
CA THR A 110 12.41 -4.48 18.50
C THR A 110 11.87 -4.13 17.11
N ALA A 111 10.79 -4.79 16.67
CA ALA A 111 10.12 -4.45 15.43
C ALA A 111 9.62 -3.00 15.42
N LEU A 112 8.98 -2.53 16.51
CA LEU A 112 8.58 -1.13 16.69
C LEU A 112 9.79 -0.19 16.70
N GLY A 113 10.86 -0.56 17.41
CA GLY A 113 12.11 0.21 17.40
C GLY A 113 12.70 0.37 16.00
N ILE A 114 12.66 -0.67 15.17
CA ILE A 114 13.07 -0.60 13.77
C ILE A 114 12.12 0.28 12.95
N ALA A 115 10.80 0.15 13.16
CA ALA A 115 9.79 0.95 12.48
C ALA A 115 10.00 2.46 12.68
N THR A 116 10.44 2.90 13.86
CA THR A 116 10.76 4.34 14.10
C THR A 116 11.85 4.90 13.18
N ARG A 117 12.66 4.04 12.55
CA ARG A 117 13.75 4.43 11.62
C ARG A 117 13.29 4.50 10.16
N ILE A 118 12.04 4.11 9.88
CA ILE A 118 11.37 4.18 8.58
C ILE A 118 10.80 5.61 8.46
N GLY A 119 11.34 6.38 7.52
CA GLY A 119 10.91 7.75 7.25
C GLY A 119 9.59 7.84 6.48
N HIS A 120 9.26 6.83 5.66
CA HIS A 120 8.01 6.82 4.91
C HIS A 120 6.83 6.46 5.82
N ALA A 121 5.97 7.44 6.13
CA ALA A 121 4.89 7.30 7.11
C ALA A 121 3.95 6.12 6.85
N GLU A 122 3.51 5.91 5.61
CA GLU A 122 2.65 4.77 5.25
C GLU A 122 3.34 3.42 5.50
N ARG A 123 4.56 3.22 4.97
CA ARG A 123 5.35 2.01 5.18
C ARG A 123 5.63 1.74 6.67
N ARG A 124 5.89 2.79 7.45
CA ARG A 124 6.02 2.68 8.91
C ARG A 124 4.72 2.18 9.52
N GLY A 125 3.60 2.81 9.15
CA GLY A 125 2.27 2.41 9.59
C GLY A 125 1.94 0.96 9.22
N MET A 126 2.35 0.47 8.05
CA MET A 126 2.18 -0.94 7.66
C MET A 126 2.89 -1.89 8.63
N VAL A 127 4.15 -1.61 8.99
CA VAL A 127 4.90 -2.41 9.97
C VAL A 127 4.24 -2.34 11.35
N GLU A 128 3.82 -1.15 11.78
CA GLU A 128 3.12 -0.96 13.07
C GLU A 128 1.80 -1.76 13.09
N THR A 129 1.02 -1.78 12.00
CA THR A 129 -0.18 -2.62 11.87
C THR A 129 0.14 -4.12 11.89
N GLU A 130 1.24 -4.57 11.29
CA GLU A 130 1.66 -5.97 11.41
C GLU A 130 1.98 -6.35 12.87
N VAL A 131 2.56 -5.43 13.66
CA VAL A 131 2.77 -5.62 15.10
C VAL A 131 1.43 -5.68 15.85
N VAL A 132 0.46 -4.83 15.51
CA VAL A 132 -0.91 -4.89 16.07
C VAL A 132 -1.52 -6.27 15.86
N ARG A 133 -1.46 -6.82 14.63
CA ARG A 133 -1.94 -8.19 14.34
C ARG A 133 -1.24 -9.25 15.19
N TRP A 134 0.08 -9.14 15.33
CA TRP A 134 0.87 -10.06 16.12
C TRP A 134 0.44 -10.05 17.60
N LEU A 135 0.17 -8.86 18.17
CA LEU A 135 -0.29 -8.69 19.55
C LEU A 135 -1.71 -9.25 19.74
N LEU A 136 -2.61 -8.97 18.81
CA LEU A 136 -3.99 -9.49 18.83
C LEU A 136 -4.00 -11.03 18.80
N ALA A 137 -3.18 -11.65 17.95
CA ALA A 137 -3.04 -13.11 17.87
C ALA A 137 -2.56 -13.75 19.18
N ARG A 138 -1.95 -12.97 20.08
CA ARG A 138 -1.48 -13.41 21.40
C ARG A 138 -2.38 -12.97 22.55
N GLY A 139 -3.49 -12.31 22.25
CA GLY A 139 -4.42 -11.80 23.25
C GLY A 139 -3.95 -10.53 23.96
N GLU A 140 -2.86 -9.89 23.52
CA GLU A 140 -2.33 -8.65 24.09
C GLU A 140 -3.09 -7.42 23.58
N ARG A 141 -4.41 -7.38 23.79
CA ARG A 141 -5.32 -6.43 23.13
C ARG A 141 -5.12 -4.98 23.56
N THR A 142 -4.92 -4.74 24.85
CA THR A 142 -4.62 -3.38 25.37
C THR A 142 -3.36 -2.85 24.72
N ARG A 143 -2.32 -3.69 24.59
CA ARG A 143 -1.08 -3.30 23.93
C ARG A 143 -1.24 -3.09 22.43
N ALA A 144 -2.04 -3.94 21.77
CA ALA A 144 -2.38 -3.77 20.36
C ALA A 144 -3.08 -2.42 20.11
N GLU A 145 -4.00 -2.05 21.00
CA GLU A 145 -4.70 -0.77 20.94
C GLU A 145 -3.77 0.42 21.15
N GLU A 146 -2.86 0.37 22.12
CA GLU A 146 -1.83 1.41 22.32
C GLU A 146 -0.97 1.62 21.07
N VAL A 147 -0.53 0.52 20.44
CA VAL A 147 0.29 0.58 19.22
C VAL A 147 -0.53 1.14 18.06
N ALA A 148 -1.76 0.68 17.85
CA ALA A 148 -2.64 1.18 16.79
C ALA A 148 -2.92 2.68 16.95
N TYR A 149 -3.14 3.14 18.19
CA TYR A 149 -3.37 4.54 18.50
C TYR A 149 -2.15 5.42 18.19
N ALA A 150 -0.94 4.89 18.32
CA ALA A 150 0.31 5.61 18.06
C ALA A 150 0.67 5.71 16.56
N ILE A 151 -0.04 5.02 15.67
CA ILE A 151 0.22 5.05 14.23
C ILE A 151 -0.03 6.46 13.68
N GLY A 152 1.02 7.07 13.13
CA GLY A 152 0.95 8.46 12.63
C GLY A 152 0.33 8.62 11.24
N HIS A 153 0.24 7.56 10.45
CA HIS A 153 -0.37 7.61 9.11
C HIS A 153 -1.87 7.34 9.20
N ALA A 154 -2.70 8.33 8.86
CA ALA A 154 -4.15 8.30 9.10
C ALA A 154 -4.86 7.03 8.57
N ALA A 155 -4.61 6.64 7.31
CA ALA A 155 -5.25 5.45 6.75
C ALA A 155 -4.78 4.14 7.42
N MET A 156 -3.50 4.07 7.85
CA MET A 156 -2.98 2.89 8.55
C MET A 156 -3.48 2.83 9.98
N HIS A 157 -3.63 3.99 10.64
CA HIS A 157 -4.22 4.12 11.96
C HIS A 157 -5.67 3.61 11.96
N GLU A 158 -6.51 4.10 11.04
CA GLU A 158 -7.90 3.68 10.91
C GLU A 158 -8.03 2.17 10.67
N TRP A 159 -7.17 1.62 9.80
CA TRP A 159 -7.14 0.18 9.55
C TRP A 159 -6.70 -0.64 10.77
N ALA A 160 -5.66 -0.21 11.48
CA ALA A 160 -5.21 -0.91 12.69
C ALA A 160 -6.23 -0.83 13.83
N MET A 161 -6.91 0.31 14.01
CA MET A 161 -7.98 0.47 14.99
C MET A 161 -9.19 -0.40 14.65
N ALA A 162 -9.51 -0.57 13.36
CA ALA A 162 -10.53 -1.51 12.91
C ALA A 162 -10.18 -2.97 13.29
N GLU A 163 -8.91 -3.37 13.13
CA GLU A 163 -8.45 -4.69 13.55
C GLU A 163 -8.50 -4.88 15.07
N VAL A 164 -8.18 -3.85 15.83
CA VAL A 164 -8.31 -3.84 17.30
C VAL A 164 -9.77 -4.01 17.72
N ALA A 165 -10.71 -3.30 17.09
CA ALA A 165 -12.14 -3.44 17.36
C ALA A 165 -12.61 -4.89 17.16
N VAL A 166 -12.24 -5.50 16.03
CA VAL A 166 -12.53 -6.92 15.74
C VAL A 166 -11.86 -7.84 16.76
N GLY A 167 -10.62 -7.56 17.14
CA GLY A 167 -9.85 -8.35 18.11
C GLY A 167 -10.45 -8.35 19.52
N HIS A 168 -11.01 -7.22 19.97
CA HIS A 168 -11.75 -7.13 21.24
C HIS A 168 -13.06 -7.91 21.18
N ALA A 169 -13.86 -7.74 20.13
CA ALA A 169 -15.12 -8.46 19.98
C ALA A 169 -14.92 -9.98 19.91
N ARG A 170 -13.92 -10.47 19.16
CA ARG A 170 -13.56 -11.90 19.09
C ARG A 170 -13.15 -12.50 20.43
N ALA A 171 -12.79 -11.67 21.39
CA ALA A 171 -12.44 -12.09 22.74
C ALA A 171 -13.62 -12.10 23.71
N GLY A 172 -14.80 -11.70 23.25
CA GLY A 172 -15.98 -11.49 24.09
C GLY A 172 -16.11 -10.08 24.67
N ASP A 173 -15.16 -9.17 24.41
CA ASP A 173 -15.26 -7.77 24.82
C ASP A 173 -15.93 -6.93 23.73
N SER A 174 -17.20 -7.22 23.50
CA SER A 174 -18.01 -6.55 22.46
C SER A 174 -18.20 -5.06 22.75
N GLU A 175 -18.26 -4.66 24.03
CA GLU A 175 -18.41 -3.25 24.42
C GLU A 175 -17.17 -2.44 24.06
N ARG A 176 -15.97 -2.96 24.36
CA ARG A 176 -14.73 -2.29 23.94
C ARG A 176 -14.59 -2.29 22.43
N GLY A 177 -14.91 -3.41 21.77
CA GLY A 177 -14.91 -3.50 20.31
C GLY A 177 -15.77 -2.42 19.65
N GLU A 178 -17.01 -2.23 20.11
CA GLU A 178 -17.91 -1.19 19.59
C GLU A 178 -17.44 0.22 19.93
N THR A 179 -16.88 0.42 21.13
CA THR A 179 -16.27 1.70 21.52
C THR A 179 -15.16 2.09 20.54
N VAL A 180 -14.22 1.18 20.26
CA VAL A 180 -13.14 1.43 19.30
C VAL A 180 -13.71 1.68 17.90
N LEU A 181 -14.66 0.86 17.44
CA LEU A 181 -15.24 0.98 16.12
C LEU A 181 -15.99 2.32 15.93
N SER A 182 -16.63 2.85 16.97
CA SER A 182 -17.31 4.15 16.95
C SER A 182 -16.36 5.35 16.74
N THR A 183 -15.05 5.17 16.94
CA THR A 183 -14.05 6.21 16.70
C THR A 183 -13.58 6.29 15.26
N LEU A 184 -13.84 5.25 14.46
CA LEU A 184 -13.44 5.18 13.06
C LEU A 184 -14.22 6.16 12.21
N LYS A 185 -13.57 6.68 11.17
CA LYS A 185 -14.14 7.64 10.21
C LYS A 185 -14.10 7.13 8.78
N THR A 186 -13.24 6.16 8.52
CA THR A 186 -13.04 5.64 7.17
C THR A 186 -14.08 4.56 6.85
N GLU A 187 -14.99 4.85 5.92
CA GLU A 187 -16.08 3.93 5.54
C GLU A 187 -15.58 2.53 5.17
N THR A 188 -14.46 2.43 4.45
CA THR A 188 -13.89 1.13 4.05
C THR A 188 -13.37 0.32 5.24
N ALA A 189 -12.78 0.96 6.26
CA ALA A 189 -12.32 0.30 7.48
C ALA A 189 -13.51 -0.14 8.36
N ILE A 190 -14.52 0.73 8.48
CA ILE A 190 -15.77 0.41 9.18
C ILE A 190 -16.47 -0.77 8.52
N ALA A 191 -16.66 -0.73 7.20
CA ALA A 191 -17.32 -1.79 6.46
C ALA A 191 -16.56 -3.12 6.60
N TRP A 192 -15.23 -3.09 6.51
CA TRP A 192 -14.41 -4.28 6.75
C TRP A 192 -14.63 -4.88 8.14
N ALA A 193 -14.50 -4.08 9.20
CA ALA A 193 -14.65 -4.57 10.57
C ALA A 193 -16.08 -5.08 10.85
N ARG A 194 -17.11 -4.36 10.40
CA ARG A 194 -18.50 -4.81 10.51
C ARG A 194 -18.75 -6.12 9.78
N THR A 195 -18.14 -6.30 8.60
CA THR A 195 -18.22 -7.55 7.83
C THR A 195 -17.56 -8.70 8.55
N GLU A 196 -16.37 -8.50 9.13
CA GLU A 196 -15.67 -9.53 9.92
C GLU A 196 -16.51 -9.98 11.11
N LEU A 197 -17.09 -9.03 11.86
CA LEU A 197 -17.95 -9.32 13.00
C LEU A 197 -19.24 -10.05 12.59
N ALA A 198 -19.86 -9.64 11.49
CA ALA A 198 -21.01 -10.33 10.92
C ALA A 198 -20.66 -11.76 10.51
N CYS A 199 -19.54 -11.96 9.82
CA CYS A 199 -19.06 -13.29 9.43
C CYS A 199 -18.78 -14.18 10.64
N ASP A 200 -18.17 -13.64 11.70
CA ASP A 200 -17.92 -14.39 12.93
C ASP A 200 -19.22 -14.78 13.63
N ALA A 201 -20.15 -13.83 13.79
CA ALA A 201 -21.46 -14.11 14.37
C ALA A 201 -22.23 -15.17 13.55
N ALA A 202 -22.21 -15.05 12.22
CA ALA A 202 -22.86 -15.98 11.30
C ALA A 202 -22.30 -17.41 11.44
N ARG A 203 -20.96 -17.57 11.49
CA ARG A 203 -20.31 -18.87 11.69
C ARG A 203 -20.63 -19.51 13.05
N HIS A 204 -20.89 -18.71 14.07
CA HIS A 204 -21.34 -19.19 15.38
C HIS A 204 -22.86 -19.42 15.45
N GLY A 205 -23.56 -19.38 14.31
CA GLY A 205 -24.99 -19.69 14.24
C GLY A 205 -25.90 -18.54 14.64
N ALA A 206 -25.43 -17.29 14.65
CA ALA A 206 -26.30 -16.13 14.86
C ALA A 206 -27.03 -15.77 13.55
N ALA A 207 -28.33 -16.10 13.47
CA ALA A 207 -29.15 -15.76 12.30
C ALA A 207 -29.26 -14.25 12.04
N HIS A 208 -29.11 -13.42 13.08
CA HIS A 208 -29.19 -11.96 13.01
C HIS A 208 -27.83 -11.27 12.72
N ALA A 209 -26.82 -12.02 12.29
CA ALA A 209 -25.48 -11.50 12.00
C ALA A 209 -25.45 -10.34 10.99
N ILE A 210 -26.41 -10.32 10.05
CA ILE A 210 -26.55 -9.24 9.05
C ILE A 210 -26.78 -7.87 9.72
N GLY A 211 -27.35 -7.84 10.92
CA GLY A 211 -27.58 -6.61 11.68
C GLY A 211 -26.31 -5.79 11.92
N HIS A 212 -25.14 -6.44 11.96
CA HIS A 212 -23.85 -5.75 12.05
C HIS A 212 -23.54 -4.87 10.81
N LEU A 213 -24.17 -5.14 9.66
CA LEU A 213 -23.94 -4.39 8.43
C LEU A 213 -24.76 -3.09 8.34
N ALA A 214 -25.75 -2.90 9.22
CA ALA A 214 -26.64 -1.74 9.18
C ALA A 214 -25.93 -0.36 9.13
N PRO A 215 -24.77 -0.16 9.76
CA PRO A 215 -24.03 1.11 9.68
C PRO A 215 -23.33 1.37 8.33
N ILE A 216 -23.28 0.40 7.41
CA ILE A 216 -22.63 0.57 6.10
C ILE A 216 -23.60 1.31 5.16
N SER A 217 -23.33 2.60 4.94
CA SER A 217 -24.14 3.48 4.07
C SER A 217 -23.83 3.31 2.58
N ASN A 218 -22.59 2.94 2.23
CA ASN A 218 -22.15 2.82 0.86
C ASN A 218 -22.63 1.50 0.24
N ALA A 219 -23.51 1.58 -0.76
CA ALA A 219 -24.13 0.41 -1.40
C ALA A 219 -23.10 -0.59 -1.95
N SER A 220 -22.01 -0.12 -2.56
CA SER A 220 -20.97 -1.01 -3.11
C SER A 220 -20.22 -1.77 -2.01
N LEU A 221 -19.97 -1.13 -0.87
CA LEU A 221 -19.36 -1.78 0.29
C LEU A 221 -20.34 -2.76 0.96
N LEU A 222 -21.62 -2.39 1.03
CA LEU A 222 -22.67 -3.24 1.57
C LEU A 222 -22.85 -4.51 0.73
N ASP A 223 -22.93 -4.39 -0.60
CA ASP A 223 -23.05 -5.55 -1.50
C ASP A 223 -21.86 -6.50 -1.34
N ARG A 224 -20.65 -5.95 -1.22
CA ARG A 224 -19.45 -6.74 -0.97
C ARG A 224 -19.49 -7.42 0.41
N ALA A 225 -20.00 -6.74 1.43
CA ALA A 225 -20.17 -7.31 2.76
C ALA A 225 -21.19 -8.46 2.76
N LEU A 226 -22.35 -8.26 2.13
CA LEU A 226 -23.39 -9.28 1.98
C LEU A 226 -22.87 -10.53 1.27
N ALA A 227 -22.07 -10.36 0.21
CA ALA A 227 -21.44 -11.46 -0.51
C ALA A 227 -20.44 -12.27 0.34
N LEU A 228 -19.85 -11.67 1.38
CA LEU A 228 -18.95 -12.36 2.31
C LEU A 228 -19.71 -13.00 3.48
N VAL A 229 -20.74 -12.35 3.99
CA VAL A 229 -21.55 -12.82 5.12
C VAL A 229 -22.46 -13.98 4.73
N ALA A 230 -22.99 -14.00 3.50
CA ALA A 230 -23.90 -15.06 3.08
C ALA A 230 -23.27 -16.47 3.13
N PRO A 231 -22.05 -16.72 2.60
CA PRO A 231 -21.34 -17.99 2.81
C PRO A 231 -21.11 -18.33 4.29
N ALA A 232 -20.82 -17.34 5.13
CA ALA A 232 -20.64 -17.56 6.56
C ALA A 232 -21.95 -17.98 7.27
N LEU A 233 -23.09 -17.43 6.86
CA LEU A 233 -24.42 -17.83 7.33
C LEU A 233 -24.75 -19.27 6.92
N ALA A 234 -24.48 -19.63 5.66
CA ALA A 234 -24.68 -20.99 5.18
C ALA A 234 -23.81 -22.00 5.97
N ALA A 235 -22.54 -21.67 6.21
CA ALA A 235 -21.64 -22.47 7.05
C ALA A 235 -22.13 -22.60 8.51
N GLY A 236 -22.80 -21.57 9.03
CA GLY A 236 -23.47 -21.58 10.34
C GLY A 236 -24.83 -22.28 10.36
N GLY A 237 -25.27 -22.90 9.25
CA GLY A 237 -26.54 -23.61 9.13
C GLY A 237 -27.73 -22.76 8.65
N HIS A 238 -27.56 -21.45 8.50
CA HIS A 238 -28.62 -20.49 8.17
C HIS A 238 -28.74 -20.24 6.67
N HIS A 239 -29.06 -21.29 5.91
CA HIS A 239 -29.12 -21.25 4.45
C HIS A 239 -30.18 -20.28 3.91
N GLU A 240 -31.34 -20.19 4.57
CA GLU A 240 -32.40 -19.26 4.17
C GLU A 240 -31.96 -17.80 4.37
N ALA A 241 -31.39 -17.49 5.53
CA ALA A 241 -30.84 -16.16 5.80
C ALA A 241 -29.69 -15.80 4.85
N ALA A 242 -28.88 -16.77 4.43
CA ALA A 242 -27.84 -16.55 3.42
C ALA A 242 -28.42 -16.14 2.05
N LEU A 243 -29.49 -16.80 1.61
CA LEU A 243 -30.18 -16.47 0.36
C LEU A 243 -30.91 -15.12 0.44
N GLU A 244 -31.53 -14.81 1.57
CA GLU A 244 -32.14 -13.51 1.82
C GLU A 244 -31.09 -12.39 1.79
N ALA A 245 -29.98 -12.57 2.51
CA ALA A 245 -28.87 -11.61 2.56
C ALA A 245 -28.34 -11.26 1.16
N ILE A 246 -28.10 -12.26 0.32
CA ILE A 246 -27.59 -11.98 -1.02
C ILE A 246 -28.68 -11.46 -1.96
N GLY A 247 -29.95 -11.80 -1.70
CA GLY A 247 -31.11 -11.30 -2.43
C GLY A 247 -31.24 -9.78 -2.36
N THR A 248 -30.81 -9.17 -1.25
CA THR A 248 -30.86 -7.71 -1.04
C THR A 248 -29.69 -6.94 -1.67
N ALA A 249 -28.62 -7.62 -2.11
CA ALA A 249 -27.49 -6.96 -2.77
C ALA A 249 -27.93 -6.30 -4.09
N GLU A 250 -27.55 -5.06 -4.34
CA GLU A 250 -27.99 -4.30 -5.52
C GLU A 250 -27.24 -4.72 -6.79
N ASP A 251 -25.91 -4.86 -6.70
CA ASP A 251 -25.04 -5.25 -7.81
C ASP A 251 -25.36 -6.68 -8.28
N ARG A 252 -25.79 -6.77 -9.54
CA ARG A 252 -26.17 -8.03 -10.19
C ARG A 252 -24.99 -8.99 -10.33
N ALA A 253 -23.78 -8.50 -10.63
CA ALA A 253 -22.61 -9.34 -10.82
C ALA A 253 -22.15 -9.94 -9.49
N ILE A 254 -22.10 -9.14 -8.42
CA ILE A 254 -21.79 -9.60 -7.06
C ILE A 254 -22.82 -10.64 -6.62
N ARG A 255 -24.11 -10.31 -6.75
CA ARG A 255 -25.22 -11.20 -6.40
C ARG A 255 -25.14 -12.55 -7.13
N THR A 256 -24.92 -12.51 -8.44
CA THR A 256 -24.84 -13.72 -9.27
C THR A 256 -23.65 -14.59 -8.85
N ARG A 257 -22.48 -13.98 -8.63
CA ARG A 257 -21.27 -14.70 -8.18
C ARG A 257 -21.51 -15.39 -6.84
N ALA A 258 -22.00 -14.65 -5.85
CA ALA A 258 -22.23 -15.19 -4.51
C ALA A 258 -23.31 -16.29 -4.50
N LEU A 259 -24.36 -16.19 -5.32
CA LEU A 259 -25.35 -17.26 -5.48
C LEU A 259 -24.75 -18.54 -6.07
N ILE A 260 -23.83 -18.42 -7.04
CA ILE A 260 -23.08 -19.57 -7.58
C ILE A 260 -22.24 -20.18 -6.46
N ASP A 261 -21.49 -19.37 -5.71
CA ASP A 261 -20.63 -19.84 -4.64
C ASP A 261 -21.43 -20.55 -3.53
N LEU A 262 -22.60 -20.02 -3.15
CA LEU A 262 -23.53 -20.66 -2.22
C LEU A 262 -24.07 -22.00 -2.73
N ALA A 263 -24.37 -22.11 -4.03
CA ALA A 263 -24.82 -23.37 -4.62
C ALA A 263 -23.73 -24.45 -4.59
N LEU A 264 -22.46 -24.06 -4.64
CA LEU A 264 -21.30 -24.95 -4.57
C LEU A 264 -20.92 -25.36 -3.14
N LEU A 265 -21.44 -24.68 -2.12
CA LEU A 265 -21.23 -25.02 -0.70
C LEU A 265 -22.18 -26.12 -0.19
N ARG A 266 -23.05 -26.66 -1.06
CA ARG A 266 -23.98 -27.76 -0.75
C ARG A 266 -23.31 -29.12 -0.68
#